data_AF-I4Z351-F1
#
_entry.id   AF-I4Z351-F1
#
_cell.length_a   1.000
_cell.length_b   1.000
_cell.length_c   1.000
_cell.angle_alpha   90.00
_cell.angle_beta   90.00
_cell.angle_gamma   90.00
#
_symmetry.space_group_name_H-M   'P 1'
#
loop_
_entity.id
_entity.type
_entity.pdbx_description
1 polymer ?
#
loop_
_entity_poly.entity_id
_entity_poly.type
_entity_poly.pdbx_seq_one_letter_code
_entity_poly.pdbx_strand_id
1 'polypeptide(L)'
;MPTIIAELVRLALSHGLSDSSLDERVHNAASSAAAAANNDGLPGQIAFLISQIGVGETCKIIGVPMPDSSDMPEISAPRVISEPDGVDAPS
;
A
#
# COMPACT_ATOMS: atom_id res chain seq x y z
N MET A 1 3.11 -11.59 -17.42
CA MET A 1 3.44 -10.52 -16.46
C MET A 1 2.56 -9.32 -16.79
N PRO A 2 1.86 -8.70 -15.82
CA PRO A 2 1.12 -7.47 -16.08
C PRO A 2 2.03 -6.45 -16.77
N THR A 3 1.53 -5.76 -17.78
CA THR A 3 2.33 -4.84 -18.61
C THR A 3 3.05 -3.78 -17.78
N ILE A 4 2.41 -3.28 -16.72
CA ILE A 4 3.01 -2.30 -15.81
C ILE A 4 4.21 -2.83 -15.02
N ILE A 5 4.23 -4.11 -14.62
CA ILE A 5 5.35 -4.70 -13.88
C ILE A 5 6.59 -4.76 -14.77
N ALA A 6 6.41 -5.22 -16.02
CA ALA A 6 7.49 -5.25 -16.99
C ALA A 6 8.03 -3.85 -17.29
N GLU A 7 7.16 -2.84 -17.39
CA GLU A 7 7.58 -1.45 -17.59
C GLU A 7 8.35 -0.88 -16.39
N LEU A 8 7.93 -1.17 -15.16
CA LEU A 8 8.66 -0.73 -13.95
C LEU A 8 10.04 -1.39 -13.84
N VAL A 9 10.15 -2.68 -14.16
CA VAL A 9 11.43 -3.38 -14.22
C VAL A 9 12.32 -2.77 -15.31
N ARG A 10 11.78 -2.55 -16.51
CA ARG A 10 12.51 -1.92 -17.62
C ARG A 10 12.99 -0.51 -17.25
N LEU A 11 12.14 0.28 -16.59
CA LEU A 11 12.49 1.61 -16.11
C LEU A 11 13.63 1.54 -15.09
N ALA A 12 13.53 0.68 -14.07
CA ALA A 12 14.59 0.50 -13.07
C ALA A 12 15.94 0.14 -13.70
N LEU A 13 15.94 -0.80 -14.66
CA LEU A 13 17.13 -1.19 -15.41
C LEU A 13 17.70 -0.03 -16.24
N SER A 14 16.83 0.78 -16.87
CA SER A 14 17.26 1.96 -17.64
C SER A 14 17.92 3.05 -16.77
N HIS A 15 17.68 3.05 -15.46
CA HIS A 15 18.33 3.92 -14.48
C HIS A 15 19.61 3.31 -13.86
N GLY A 16 20.07 2.17 -14.38
CA GLY A 16 21.33 1.54 -13.95
C GLY A 16 21.22 0.68 -12.69
N LEU A 17 20.01 0.34 -12.24
CA LEU A 17 19.82 -0.67 -11.20
C LEU A 17 20.08 -2.06 -11.80
N SER A 18 20.94 -2.86 -11.18
CA SER A 18 21.11 -4.26 -11.57
C SER A 18 19.91 -5.10 -11.12
N ASP A 19 19.65 -6.20 -11.83
CA ASP A 19 18.61 -7.17 -11.45
C ASP A 19 18.75 -7.62 -9.99
N SER A 20 19.99 -7.91 -9.55
CA SER A 20 20.27 -8.31 -8.17
C SER A 20 19.95 -7.23 -7.13
N SER A 21 20.23 -5.96 -7.43
CA SER A 21 19.92 -4.86 -6.53
C SER A 21 18.43 -4.57 -6.50
N LEU A 22 17.74 -4.71 -7.64
CA LEU A 22 16.29 -4.56 -7.72
C LEU A 22 15.58 -5.67 -6.94
N ASP A 23 16.02 -6.92 -7.11
CA ASP A 23 15.49 -8.08 -6.38
C ASP A 23 15.60 -7.89 -4.87
N GLU A 24 16.79 -7.55 -4.37
CA GLU A 24 17.02 -7.30 -2.94
C GLU A 24 16.17 -6.13 -2.40
N ARG A 25 16.07 -5.02 -3.16
CA ARG A 25 15.26 -3.86 -2.74
C ARG A 25 13.78 -4.20 -2.66
N VAL A 26 13.24 -4.89 -3.66
CA VAL A 26 11.83 -5.31 -3.70
C VAL A 26 11.56 -6.34 -2.60
N HIS A 27 12.46 -7.30 -2.41
CA HIS A 27 12.37 -8.28 -1.33
C HIS A 27 12.32 -7.59 0.05
N ASN A 28 13.25 -6.69 0.32
CA ASN A 28 13.32 -5.98 1.60
C ASN A 28 12.07 -5.13 1.84
N ALA A 29 11.58 -4.43 0.82
CA ALA A 29 10.36 -3.62 0.92
C ALA A 29 9.12 -4.50 1.19
N ALA A 30 8.97 -5.62 0.46
CA ALA A 30 7.87 -6.55 0.66
C ALA A 30 7.90 -7.20 2.06
N SER A 31 9.08 -7.67 2.48
CA SER A 31 9.29 -8.24 3.81
C SER A 31 9.01 -7.23 4.93
N SER A 32 9.44 -5.98 4.76
CA SER A 32 9.17 -4.91 5.73
C SER A 32 7.68 -4.58 5.84
N ALA A 33 6.97 -4.49 4.71
CA ALA A 33 5.52 -4.24 4.71
C ALA A 33 4.74 -5.38 5.38
N ALA A 34 5.10 -6.65 5.10
CA ALA A 34 4.49 -7.80 5.73
C ALA A 34 4.78 -7.85 7.25
N ALA A 35 6.01 -7.53 7.65
CA ALA A 35 6.37 -7.44 9.06
C ALA A 35 5.61 -6.33 9.79
N ALA A 36 5.46 -5.16 9.19
CA ALA A 36 4.69 -4.05 9.76
C ALA A 36 3.23 -4.48 10.02
N ALA A 37 2.58 -5.07 9.03
CA ALA A 37 1.21 -5.58 9.19
C ALA A 37 1.09 -6.60 10.33
N ASN A 38 2.07 -7.50 10.47
CA ASN A 38 2.08 -8.49 11.55
C ASN A 38 2.28 -7.85 12.93
N ASN A 39 3.16 -6.85 13.02
CA ASN A 39 3.51 -6.16 14.26
C ASN A 39 2.41 -5.24 14.78
N ASP A 40 1.53 -4.75 13.91
CA ASP A 40 0.37 -3.91 14.26
C ASP A 40 -0.80 -4.73 14.86
N GLY A 41 -0.64 -6.05 15.01
CA GLY A 41 -1.64 -6.93 15.59
C GLY A 41 -2.87 -7.13 14.70
N LEU A 42 -3.95 -7.66 15.28
CA LEU A 42 -5.14 -8.06 14.52
C LEU A 42 -5.74 -6.94 13.64
N PRO A 43 -5.87 -5.67 14.09
CA PRO A 43 -6.37 -4.59 13.24
C PRO A 43 -5.48 -4.31 12.02
N GLY A 44 -4.16 -4.30 12.20
CA GLY A 44 -3.20 -4.11 11.10
C GLY A 44 -3.24 -5.26 10.09
N GLN A 45 -3.36 -6.49 10.57
CA GLN A 45 -3.51 -7.68 9.73
C GLN A 45 -4.81 -7.64 8.89
N ILE A 46 -5.93 -7.23 9.50
CA ILE A 46 -7.21 -7.08 8.79
C ILE A 46 -7.11 -5.94 7.75
N ALA A 47 -6.53 -4.80 8.10
CA ALA A 47 -6.34 -3.69 7.18
C ALA A 47 -5.46 -4.09 5.98
N PHE A 48 -4.39 -4.84 6.23
CA PHE A 48 -3.53 -5.39 5.19
C PHE A 48 -4.31 -6.32 4.26
N LEU A 49 -5.07 -7.30 4.78
CA LEU A 49 -5.88 -8.19 3.96
C LEU A 49 -6.90 -7.42 3.11
N ILE A 50 -7.61 -6.46 3.69
CA ILE A 50 -8.56 -5.62 2.95
C ILE A 50 -7.87 -4.89 1.79
N SER A 51 -6.65 -4.38 1.99
CA SER A 51 -5.89 -3.68 0.93
C SER A 51 -5.49 -4.60 -0.24
N GLN A 52 -5.29 -5.89 0.00
CA GLN A 52 -4.81 -6.85 -1.00
C GLN A 52 -5.95 -7.54 -1.74
N ILE A 53 -7.00 -7.94 -1.02
CA ILE A 53 -8.07 -8.82 -1.53
C ILE A 53 -9.48 -8.26 -1.32
N GLY A 54 -9.60 -7.08 -0.72
CA GLY A 54 -10.87 -6.41 -0.46
C GLY A 54 -11.61 -6.94 0.77
N VAL A 55 -12.65 -6.21 1.17
CA VAL A 55 -13.51 -6.53 2.33
C VAL A 55 -14.21 -7.87 2.15
N GLY A 56 -14.71 -8.15 0.95
CA GLY A 56 -15.39 -9.41 0.58
C GLY A 56 -14.60 -10.67 0.91
N GLU A 57 -13.40 -10.79 0.36
CA GLU A 57 -12.56 -11.95 0.61
C GLU A 57 -12.04 -11.99 2.06
N THR A 58 -11.80 -10.82 2.66
CA THR A 58 -11.40 -10.74 4.07
C THR A 58 -12.50 -11.28 4.99
N CYS A 59 -13.77 -10.90 4.76
CA CYS A 59 -14.94 -11.41 5.49
C CYS A 59 -15.06 -12.94 5.40
N LYS A 60 -14.81 -13.52 4.21
CA LYS A 60 -14.80 -14.98 4.02
C LYS A 60 -13.71 -15.66 4.84
N ILE A 61 -12.51 -15.08 4.91
CA ILE A 61 -11.38 -15.63 5.69
C ILE A 61 -11.70 -15.64 7.18
N ILE A 62 -12.26 -14.54 7.71
CA ILE A 62 -12.56 -14.41 9.15
C ILE A 62 -13.90 -15.04 9.56
N GLY A 63 -14.69 -15.52 8.60
CA GLY A 63 -15.95 -16.22 8.86
C GLY A 63 -17.12 -15.32 9.27
N VAL A 64 -17.17 -14.08 8.80
CA VAL A 64 -18.26 -13.13 9.08
C VAL A 64 -19.01 -12.73 7.81
N PRO A 65 -20.30 -12.38 7.89
CA PRO A 65 -21.03 -11.86 6.72
C PRO A 65 -20.47 -10.51 6.27
N MET A 66 -20.67 -10.18 4.99
CA MET A 66 -20.36 -8.85 4.46
C MET A 66 -21.16 -7.77 5.19
N PRO A 67 -20.53 -6.65 5.59
CA PRO A 67 -21.25 -5.54 6.20
C PRO A 67 -22.23 -4.93 5.20
N ASP A 68 -23.38 -4.47 5.69
CA ASP A 68 -24.30 -3.65 4.91
C ASP A 68 -23.59 -2.34 4.55
N SER A 69 -23.90 -1.77 3.39
CA SER A 69 -23.39 -0.46 2.94
C SER A 69 -23.75 0.65 3.93
N SER A 70 -24.80 0.44 4.72
CA SER A 70 -25.29 1.34 5.77
C SER A 70 -24.41 1.34 7.03
N ASP A 71 -23.60 0.29 7.25
CA ASP A 71 -22.82 0.07 8.47
C ASP A 71 -21.33 0.42 8.34
N MET A 72 -20.85 0.72 7.13
CA MET A 72 -19.45 1.09 6.90
C MET A 72 -19.27 2.60 7.10
N PRO A 73 -18.44 3.06 8.07
CA PRO A 73 -18.07 4.46 8.14
C PRO A 73 -17.34 4.83 6.84
N GLU A 74 -17.73 5.94 6.20
CA GLU A 74 -16.97 6.48 5.08
C GLU A 74 -15.52 6.64 5.51
N ILE A 75 -14.64 5.80 4.95
CA ILE A 75 -13.21 5.91 5.16
C ILE A 75 -12.78 7.16 4.38
N SER A 76 -12.88 8.32 5.04
CA SER A 76 -12.30 9.55 4.51
C SER A 76 -10.82 9.28 4.28
N ALA A 77 -10.41 9.28 3.02
CA ALA A 77 -9.01 9.22 2.65
C ALA A 77 -8.22 10.24 3.51
N PRO A 78 -6.98 9.93 3.92
CA PRO A 78 -6.18 10.86 4.70
C PRO A 78 -6.15 12.20 3.97
N ARG A 79 -6.69 13.24 4.60
CA ARG A 79 -6.57 14.62 4.09
C ARG A 79 -5.08 14.90 3.98
N VAL A 80 -4.59 15.01 2.75
CA VAL A 80 -3.29 15.63 2.47
C VAL A 80 -3.42 17.04 3.01
N ILE A 81 -2.82 17.28 4.17
CA ILE A 81 -2.49 18.63 4.63
C ILE A 81 -1.46 19.16 3.62
N SER A 82 -1.95 19.82 2.58
CA SER A 82 -1.12 20.71 1.79
C SER A 82 -0.64 21.80 2.74
N GLU A 83 0.65 21.78 3.09
CA GLU A 83 1.30 22.91 3.74
C GLU A 83 1.04 24.16 2.88
N PRO A 84 0.69 25.30 3.47
CA PRO A 84 0.60 26.53 2.70
C PRO A 84 2.00 26.91 2.23
N ASP A 85 2.18 26.95 0.90
CA ASP A 85 3.27 27.60 0.19
C ASP A 85 3.41 29.05 0.72
N GLY A 86 4.34 29.23 1.66
CA GLY A 86 4.86 30.53 2.05
C GLY A 86 5.72 31.07 0.93
N VAL A 87 5.07 31.60 -0.11
CA VAL A 87 5.71 32.36 -1.17
C VAL A 87 6.40 33.60 -0.60
N ASP A 88 7.63 33.74 -1.04
CA ASP A 88 8.61 34.79 -0.83
C ASP A 88 8.06 36.22 -0.99
N ALA A 89 8.61 37.16 -0.22
CA ALA A 89 8.51 38.59 -0.53
C ALA A 89 9.86 39.28 -0.25
N PRO A 90 10.49 39.91 -1.27
CA PRO A 90 11.85 40.42 -1.21
C PRO A 90 11.93 41.89 -0.78
N SER A 91 13.02 42.25 -0.10
CA SER A 91 13.89 43.45 -0.24
C SER A 91 14.65 43.73 1.06
#